data_AF-A0A7Y5D6Y8-F1
#
_entry.id   AF-A0A7Y5D6Y8-F1
#
_cell.length_a   1.000
_cell.length_b   1.000
_cell.length_c   1.000
_cell.angle_alpha   90.00
_cell.angle_beta   90.00
_cell.angle_gamma   90.00
#
_symmetry.space_group_name_H-M   'P 1'
#
loop_
_entity.id
_entity.type
_entity.pdbx_description
1 polymer ?
#
loop_
_entity_poly.entity_id
_entity_poly.type
_entity_poly.pdbx_seq_one_letter_code
_entity_poly.pdbx_strand_id
1 'polypeptide(L)'
;MQRWLSPATLFAMSLIFTVSAHAEPLACGVYVDADSGARLEVIDIERVRIVRDGMAPSAQIHRRDGKTLRLYDIDEGYPPDDYTVSADGRTVTGVDAAFRKTFVLEGITACTSARVAAPGTCAADIDACIATVDLAADAMLQRYCDEGMPFACVKAIDRERRRAEHPDAYRDEDAPPPECREGTPTFSAEACETVVAKLLGAALAEAATSMYADDVPLPQARLEDLPALCARHGSAKVCAKVAEELWIGGRYAQSRDALRIGCDRGGDPEACKQVGPLAGLNDAQLKTVPSTTLPCGRYVADAGLMSELDFGDRGIVTGFGGDLRARLEAGLVRIRHDKGGDFVLQRIGDDRLLGIDDWNRYAVYRRDGGASACAAPVVFEETPLLEDCPQPGTETAVACCERGSLHGCNIAGHERALSGAWAEAKPYYLKVCTAGVRIGCENLTQVFARGDDDTVPEDLDRLCAKDPRHVACDVRETTNWAMLAFSKATDDLLREVEHDLDGDARKDAPQK
;
A
#
# COMPACT_ATOMS: atom_id res chain seq x y z
N MET A 1 20.00 -64.78 -82.00
CA MET A 1 19.91 -63.40 -82.50
C MET A 1 20.68 -62.49 -81.55
N GLN A 2 21.64 -61.77 -82.10
CA GLN A 2 22.56 -60.84 -81.43
C GLN A 2 21.86 -59.59 -80.88
N ARG A 3 22.56 -58.95 -79.92
CA ARG A 3 22.57 -57.52 -79.50
C ARG A 3 21.99 -57.27 -78.11
N TRP A 4 22.53 -56.41 -77.26
CA TRP A 4 23.84 -55.74 -77.05
C TRP A 4 23.66 -54.97 -75.72
N LEU A 5 24.75 -54.71 -74.99
CA LEU A 5 24.77 -53.97 -73.72
C LEU A 5 24.65 -52.43 -73.90
N SER A 6 23.96 -51.82 -72.92
CA SER A 6 23.99 -50.47 -72.27
C SER A 6 24.52 -49.21 -72.98
N PRO A 7 23.92 -48.02 -72.70
CA PRO A 7 24.41 -47.13 -71.62
C PRO A 7 23.28 -46.45 -70.81
N ALA A 8 23.33 -46.43 -69.47
CA ALA A 8 23.83 -45.33 -68.62
C ALA A 8 23.13 -43.97 -68.78
N THR A 9 22.29 -43.62 -67.80
CA THR A 9 22.10 -42.22 -67.38
C THR A 9 21.96 -42.17 -65.86
N LEU A 10 22.90 -41.45 -65.23
CA LEU A 10 22.95 -41.13 -63.81
C LEU A 10 21.67 -40.45 -63.33
N PHE A 11 21.14 -40.89 -62.19
CA PHE A 11 20.34 -40.02 -61.32
C PHE A 11 20.96 -40.05 -59.93
N ALA A 12 21.75 -39.02 -59.63
CA ALA A 12 22.28 -38.76 -58.31
C ALA A 12 21.13 -38.32 -57.40
N MET A 13 20.71 -39.22 -56.52
CA MET A 13 19.71 -38.95 -55.50
C MET A 13 20.42 -38.33 -54.29
N SER A 14 20.65 -37.02 -54.33
CA SER A 14 21.05 -36.23 -53.17
C SER A 14 19.88 -36.15 -52.21
N LEU A 15 19.80 -37.09 -51.27
CA LEU A 15 18.99 -36.98 -50.06
C LEU A 15 19.57 -35.84 -49.21
N ILE A 16 19.04 -34.63 -49.41
CA ILE A 16 19.15 -33.55 -48.45
C ILE A 16 18.36 -34.01 -47.22
N PHE A 17 19.05 -34.61 -46.25
CA PHE A 17 18.55 -34.65 -44.88
C PHE A 17 18.52 -33.20 -44.40
N THR A 18 17.38 -32.54 -44.55
CA THR A 18 17.06 -31.38 -43.73
C THR A 18 16.96 -31.89 -42.30
N VAL A 19 18.06 -31.83 -41.56
CA VAL A 19 18.01 -31.88 -40.10
C VAL A 19 17.23 -30.63 -39.71
N SER A 20 15.94 -30.78 -39.46
CA SER A 20 15.19 -29.79 -38.70
C SER A 20 15.95 -29.65 -37.38
N ALA A 21 16.69 -28.57 -37.22
CA ALA A 21 17.33 -28.21 -35.97
C ALA A 21 16.20 -27.91 -34.98
N HIS A 22 15.67 -28.96 -34.35
CA HIS A 22 14.80 -28.82 -33.20
C HIS A 22 15.63 -28.14 -32.12
N ALA A 23 15.23 -26.93 -31.74
CA ALA A 23 15.82 -26.26 -30.59
C ALA A 23 15.68 -27.20 -29.38
N GLU A 24 16.79 -27.54 -28.73
CA GLU A 24 16.75 -28.39 -27.53
C GLU A 24 15.84 -27.73 -26.49
N PRO A 25 14.93 -28.49 -25.84
CA PRO A 25 14.06 -27.94 -24.80
C PRO A 25 14.90 -27.32 -23.68
N LEU A 26 14.33 -26.33 -22.99
CA LEU A 26 15.03 -25.70 -21.87
C LEU A 26 15.33 -26.79 -20.82
N ALA A 27 16.60 -26.99 -20.46
CA ALA A 27 16.96 -28.06 -19.54
C ALA A 27 16.42 -27.75 -18.14
N CYS A 28 15.72 -28.70 -17.52
CA CYS A 28 15.29 -28.55 -16.13
C CYS A 28 16.51 -28.52 -15.21
N GLY A 29 16.47 -27.64 -14.22
CA GLY A 29 17.64 -27.32 -13.42
C GLY A 29 17.67 -25.90 -12.90
N VAL A 30 18.81 -25.54 -12.32
CA VAL A 30 19.06 -24.23 -11.72
C VAL A 30 20.00 -23.45 -12.63
N TYR A 31 19.53 -22.30 -13.09
CA TYR A 31 20.33 -21.31 -13.81
C TYR A 31 20.60 -20.14 -12.88
N VAL A 32 21.83 -19.63 -12.88
CA VAL A 32 22.26 -18.57 -11.97
C VAL A 32 22.70 -17.35 -12.76
N ASP A 33 22.22 -16.19 -12.34
CA ASP A 33 22.73 -14.90 -12.79
C ASP A 33 23.91 -14.50 -11.90
N ALA A 34 25.10 -14.37 -12.50
CA ALA A 34 26.33 -14.14 -11.75
C ALA A 34 26.37 -12.76 -11.06
N ASP A 35 25.69 -11.76 -11.63
CA ASP A 35 25.73 -10.38 -11.15
C ASP A 35 24.83 -10.18 -9.93
N SER A 36 23.61 -10.72 -9.97
CA SER A 36 22.62 -10.56 -8.90
C SER A 36 22.51 -11.74 -7.94
N GLY A 37 23.11 -12.90 -8.28
CA GLY A 37 22.91 -14.15 -7.54
C GLY A 37 21.50 -14.73 -7.66
N ALA A 38 20.64 -14.13 -8.49
CA ALA A 38 19.28 -14.62 -8.72
C ALA A 38 19.32 -15.98 -9.41
N ARG A 39 18.36 -16.85 -9.08
CA ARG A 39 18.27 -18.20 -9.62
C ARG A 39 16.96 -18.37 -10.39
N LEU A 40 17.06 -18.78 -11.64
CA LEU A 40 15.94 -19.25 -12.45
C LEU A 40 15.92 -20.78 -12.34
N GLU A 41 14.93 -21.31 -11.65
CA GLU A 41 14.78 -22.75 -11.47
C GLU A 41 13.70 -23.29 -12.41
N VAL A 42 14.12 -24.09 -13.38
CA VAL A 42 13.24 -24.70 -14.38
C VAL A 42 12.76 -26.05 -13.85
N ILE A 43 11.47 -26.13 -13.56
CA ILE A 43 10.86 -27.26 -12.83
C ILE A 43 10.37 -28.34 -13.81
N ASP A 44 9.68 -27.90 -14.86
CA ASP A 44 9.15 -28.74 -15.93
C ASP A 44 9.05 -27.94 -17.23
N ILE A 45 8.30 -28.44 -18.21
CA ILE A 45 8.16 -27.83 -19.55
C ILE A 45 7.26 -26.59 -19.61
N GLU A 46 6.55 -26.25 -18.53
CA GLU A 46 5.70 -25.06 -18.45
C GLU A 46 6.05 -24.16 -17.27
N ARG A 47 6.60 -24.71 -16.18
CA ARG A 47 6.80 -23.97 -14.93
C ARG A 47 8.27 -23.68 -14.64
N VAL A 48 8.52 -22.45 -14.23
CA VAL A 48 9.78 -22.01 -13.64
C VAL A 48 9.49 -21.23 -12.36
N ARG A 49 10.51 -21.03 -11.53
CA ARG A 49 10.48 -20.07 -10.45
C ARG A 49 11.71 -19.19 -10.46
N ILE A 50 11.55 -17.93 -10.11
CA ILE A 50 12.67 -17.01 -9.90
C ILE A 50 12.87 -16.84 -8.40
N VAL A 51 14.06 -17.21 -7.92
CA VAL A 51 14.46 -17.05 -6.52
C VAL A 51 15.46 -15.91 -6.42
N ARG A 52 15.20 -14.97 -5.52
CA ARG A 52 16.05 -13.83 -5.20
C ARG A 52 16.23 -13.75 -3.69
N ASP A 53 17.38 -13.24 -3.25
CA ASP A 53 17.60 -13.06 -1.83
C ASP A 53 16.64 -12.00 -1.26
N GLY A 54 16.14 -12.24 -0.05
CA GLY A 54 15.18 -11.35 0.62
C GLY A 54 13.79 -11.24 -0.01
N MET A 55 13.43 -12.07 -1.00
CA MET A 55 12.11 -12.05 -1.65
C MET A 55 11.48 -13.44 -1.69
N ALA A 56 10.14 -13.48 -1.69
CA ALA A 56 9.43 -14.71 -1.98
C ALA A 56 9.79 -15.23 -3.38
N PRO A 57 9.96 -16.56 -3.59
CA PRO A 57 10.10 -17.13 -4.91
C PRO A 57 8.90 -16.78 -5.81
N SER A 58 9.16 -16.13 -6.93
CA SER A 58 8.12 -15.80 -7.93
C SER A 58 7.83 -17.04 -8.77
N ALA A 59 6.57 -17.50 -8.75
CA ALA A 59 6.11 -18.58 -9.60
C ALA A 59 5.82 -18.06 -11.01
N GLN A 60 6.32 -18.76 -12.02
CA GLN A 60 6.14 -18.32 -13.40
C GLN A 60 5.75 -19.47 -14.34
N ILE A 61 4.97 -19.11 -15.35
CA ILE A 61 4.75 -19.94 -16.54
C ILE A 61 5.74 -19.47 -17.60
N HIS A 62 6.34 -20.39 -18.35
CA HIS A 62 7.18 -20.04 -19.48
C HIS A 62 6.61 -20.55 -20.81
N ARG A 63 6.76 -19.73 -21.85
CA ARG A 63 6.44 -20.09 -23.24
C ARG A 63 7.67 -19.89 -24.10
N ARG A 64 8.03 -20.90 -24.88
CA ARG A 64 9.19 -20.86 -25.75
C ARG A 64 8.78 -20.99 -27.20
N ASP A 65 9.22 -20.04 -28.01
CA ASP A 65 9.12 -20.08 -29.48
C ASP A 65 10.52 -19.89 -30.08
N GLY A 66 11.10 -20.99 -30.57
CA GLY A 66 12.47 -21.03 -31.06
C GLY A 66 13.49 -20.59 -30.00
N LYS A 67 14.08 -19.42 -30.21
CA LYS A 67 15.05 -18.79 -29.30
C LYS A 67 14.41 -17.85 -28.28
N THR A 68 13.17 -17.46 -28.49
CA THR A 68 12.47 -16.54 -27.59
C THR A 68 11.84 -17.34 -26.46
N LEU A 69 12.07 -16.90 -25.23
CA LEU A 69 11.47 -17.43 -24.02
C LEU A 69 10.74 -16.28 -23.33
N ARG A 70 9.43 -16.43 -23.15
CA ARG A 70 8.62 -15.51 -22.36
C ARG A 70 8.36 -16.10 -21.00
N LEU A 71 8.56 -15.31 -19.96
CA LEU A 71 8.24 -15.71 -18.60
C LEU A 71 7.12 -14.84 -18.05
N TYR A 72 6.05 -15.48 -17.59
CA TYR A 72 4.84 -14.84 -17.07
C TYR A 72 4.82 -15.01 -15.56
N ASP A 73 4.89 -13.91 -14.82
CA ASP A 73 4.72 -13.92 -13.37
C ASP A 73 3.24 -14.14 -13.03
N ILE A 74 2.92 -15.32 -12.48
CA ILE A 74 1.53 -15.67 -12.12
C ILE A 74 1.16 -15.25 -10.70
N ASP A 75 2.12 -14.76 -9.91
CA ASP A 75 1.84 -14.15 -8.62
C ASP A 75 1.33 -12.71 -8.79
N GLU A 76 1.92 -11.97 -9.73
CA GLU A 76 1.56 -10.57 -10.00
C GLU A 76 0.59 -10.38 -11.18
N GLY A 77 0.64 -11.25 -12.20
CA GLY A 77 -0.20 -11.13 -13.39
C GLY A 77 0.21 -9.97 -14.31
N TYR A 78 1.49 -9.63 -14.34
CA TYR A 78 2.06 -8.61 -15.24
C TYR A 78 2.38 -9.16 -16.63
N PRO A 79 2.52 -8.29 -17.65
CA PRO A 79 3.04 -8.69 -18.96
C PRO A 79 4.36 -9.48 -18.84
N PRO A 80 4.63 -10.42 -19.75
CA PRO A 80 5.79 -11.28 -19.64
C PRO A 80 7.10 -10.53 -19.82
N ASP A 81 8.14 -11.04 -19.16
CA ASP A 81 9.52 -10.69 -19.45
C ASP A 81 10.03 -11.54 -20.64
N ASP A 82 10.63 -10.88 -21.63
CA ASP A 82 11.20 -11.53 -22.80
C ASP A 82 12.69 -11.86 -22.60
N TYR A 83 13.05 -13.11 -22.92
CA TYR A 83 14.40 -13.64 -22.87
C TYR A 83 14.77 -14.33 -24.20
N THR A 84 16.07 -14.48 -24.41
CA THR A 84 16.66 -15.30 -25.47
C THR A 84 17.37 -16.51 -24.88
N VAL A 85 17.21 -17.67 -25.51
CA VAL A 85 17.84 -18.93 -25.11
C VAL A 85 18.96 -19.28 -26.07
N SER A 86 20.12 -19.67 -25.54
CA SER A 86 21.24 -20.16 -26.32
C SER A 86 20.91 -21.45 -27.08
N ALA A 87 21.70 -21.75 -28.12
CA ALA A 87 21.45 -22.92 -28.96
C ALA A 87 21.56 -24.26 -28.21
N ASP A 88 22.41 -24.32 -27.18
CA ASP A 88 22.58 -25.47 -26.29
C ASP A 88 21.57 -25.50 -25.13
N GLY A 89 20.66 -24.51 -25.06
CA GLY A 89 19.66 -24.41 -23.99
C GLY A 89 20.22 -24.06 -22.61
N ARG A 90 21.52 -23.74 -22.49
CA ARG A 90 22.20 -23.58 -21.19
C ARG A 90 22.27 -22.13 -20.70
N THR A 91 21.93 -21.16 -21.53
CA THR A 91 21.97 -19.74 -21.19
C THR A 91 20.66 -19.07 -21.55
N VAL A 92 20.10 -18.32 -20.61
CA VAL A 92 18.88 -17.53 -20.76
C VAL A 92 19.22 -16.07 -20.50
N THR A 93 18.99 -15.20 -21.49
CA THR A 93 19.43 -13.80 -21.45
C THR A 93 18.28 -12.84 -21.71
N GLY A 94 18.02 -11.91 -20.78
CA GLY A 94 16.98 -10.90 -20.92
C GLY A 94 17.17 -10.03 -22.15
N VAL A 95 16.07 -9.63 -22.78
CA VAL A 95 16.08 -8.79 -23.99
C VAL A 95 16.21 -7.30 -23.65
N ASP A 96 15.64 -6.86 -22.53
CA ASP A 96 15.75 -5.47 -22.07
C ASP A 96 17.19 -5.17 -21.63
N ALA A 97 17.82 -4.18 -22.29
CA ALA A 97 19.19 -3.76 -22.02
C ALA A 97 19.34 -3.04 -20.67
N ALA A 98 18.30 -2.38 -20.15
CA ALA A 98 18.36 -1.64 -18.90
C ALA A 98 18.35 -2.56 -17.67
N PHE A 99 17.71 -3.73 -17.78
CA PHE A 99 17.56 -4.71 -16.69
C PHE A 99 18.02 -6.11 -17.08
N ARG A 100 18.99 -6.18 -18.00
CA ARG A 100 19.44 -7.43 -18.60
C ARG A 100 20.01 -8.39 -17.56
N LYS A 101 19.35 -9.54 -17.39
CA LYS A 101 19.85 -10.67 -16.61
C LYS A 101 20.36 -11.78 -17.51
N THR A 102 21.43 -12.46 -17.11
CA THR A 102 22.01 -13.57 -17.86
C THR A 102 22.13 -14.78 -16.94
N PHE A 103 21.15 -15.68 -17.03
CA PHE A 103 21.12 -16.92 -16.26
C PHE A 103 21.87 -18.03 -17.00
N VAL A 104 22.88 -18.62 -16.35
CA VAL A 104 23.68 -19.74 -16.89
C VAL A 104 23.40 -21.00 -16.09
N LEU A 105 23.17 -22.12 -16.78
CA LEU A 105 22.85 -23.41 -16.18
C LEU A 105 24.01 -23.93 -15.34
N GLU A 106 23.78 -24.04 -14.04
CA GLU A 106 24.75 -24.53 -13.05
C GLU A 106 24.48 -26.00 -12.69
N GLY A 107 23.23 -26.39 -12.51
CA GLY A 107 22.85 -27.74 -12.10
C GLY A 107 21.67 -28.29 -12.90
N ILE A 108 21.83 -29.48 -13.50
CA ILE A 108 20.75 -30.18 -14.20
C ILE A 108 19.95 -31.03 -13.21
N THR A 109 18.62 -31.03 -13.35
CA THR A 109 17.71 -31.88 -12.58
C THR A 109 16.73 -32.57 -13.54
N ALA A 110 16.20 -33.74 -13.15
CA ALA A 110 15.16 -34.40 -13.93
C ALA A 110 13.88 -33.55 -13.91
N CYS A 111 13.31 -33.28 -15.10
CA CYS A 111 12.04 -32.58 -15.20
C CYS A 111 10.93 -33.34 -14.47
N THR A 112 10.10 -32.61 -13.73
CA THR A 112 8.88 -33.19 -13.18
C THR A 112 7.88 -33.46 -14.31
N SER A 113 6.99 -34.44 -14.16
CA SER A 113 5.90 -34.65 -15.10
C SER A 113 4.99 -33.41 -15.13
N ALA A 114 5.05 -32.64 -16.21
CA ALA A 114 4.18 -31.49 -16.40
C ALA A 114 2.74 -31.94 -16.62
N ARG A 115 1.81 -31.23 -15.99
CA ARG A 115 0.38 -31.33 -16.30
C ARG A 115 0.09 -30.25 -17.35
N VAL A 116 -0.11 -30.67 -18.59
CA VAL A 116 -0.49 -29.76 -19.67
C VAL A 116 -1.79 -29.06 -19.29
N ALA A 117 -1.79 -27.73 -19.40
CA ALA A 117 -2.98 -26.92 -19.15
C ALA A 117 -4.15 -27.36 -20.03
N ALA A 118 -5.35 -27.46 -19.44
CA ALA A 118 -6.54 -27.84 -20.19
C ALA A 118 -6.92 -26.72 -21.18
N PRO A 119 -7.36 -27.03 -22.41
CA PRO A 119 -7.78 -26.02 -23.37
C PRO A 119 -8.86 -25.08 -22.80
N GLY A 120 -8.74 -23.79 -23.08
CA GLY A 120 -9.67 -22.76 -22.61
C GLY A 120 -9.44 -22.28 -21.16
N THR A 121 -8.42 -22.78 -20.48
CA THR A 121 -7.95 -22.24 -19.18
C THR A 121 -7.02 -21.04 -19.38
N CYS A 122 -6.88 -20.21 -18.36
CA CYS A 122 -5.93 -19.10 -18.33
C CYS A 122 -4.49 -19.61 -18.54
N ALA A 123 -4.11 -20.73 -17.91
CA ALA A 123 -2.78 -21.32 -18.11
C ALA A 123 -2.52 -21.74 -19.56
N ALA A 124 -3.56 -22.21 -20.29
CA ALA A 124 -3.41 -22.64 -21.67
C ALA A 124 -3.16 -21.47 -22.64
N ASP A 125 -3.72 -20.29 -22.36
CA ASP A 125 -3.51 -19.06 -23.11
C ASP A 125 -3.21 -17.88 -22.17
N ILE A 126 -2.02 -17.94 -21.56
CA ILE A 126 -1.61 -17.00 -20.50
C ILE A 126 -1.42 -15.58 -21.03
N ASP A 127 -1.01 -15.42 -22.30
CA ASP A 127 -0.92 -14.13 -22.98
C ASP A 127 -2.29 -13.43 -23.02
N ALA A 128 -3.30 -14.10 -23.57
CA ALA A 128 -4.65 -13.53 -23.67
C ALA A 128 -5.27 -13.31 -22.28
N CYS A 129 -5.00 -14.23 -21.35
CA CYS A 129 -5.49 -14.12 -19.97
C CYS A 129 -4.97 -12.86 -19.28
N ILE A 130 -3.64 -12.65 -19.28
CA ILE A 130 -3.03 -11.48 -18.63
C ILE A 130 -3.43 -10.19 -19.35
N ALA A 131 -3.49 -10.18 -20.68
CA ALA A 131 -3.89 -8.99 -21.45
C ALA A 131 -5.33 -8.52 -21.14
N THR A 132 -6.19 -9.39 -20.61
CA THR A 132 -7.62 -9.10 -20.40
C THR A 132 -8.07 -9.18 -18.95
N VAL A 133 -7.18 -9.53 -18.01
CA VAL A 133 -7.54 -9.78 -16.61
C VAL A 133 -8.16 -8.56 -15.92
N ASP A 134 -7.71 -7.35 -16.23
CA ASP A 134 -8.24 -6.12 -15.61
C ASP A 134 -9.70 -5.87 -15.99
N LEU A 135 -10.10 -6.33 -17.18
CA LEU A 135 -11.46 -6.22 -17.71
C LEU A 135 -12.32 -7.45 -17.40
N ALA A 136 -11.75 -8.48 -16.77
CA ALA A 136 -12.46 -9.72 -16.50
C ALA A 136 -13.61 -9.50 -15.49
N ALA A 137 -14.76 -10.09 -15.76
CA ALA A 137 -15.87 -10.16 -14.82
C ALA A 137 -15.53 -11.04 -13.61
N ASP A 138 -16.22 -10.87 -12.49
CA ASP A 138 -15.90 -11.56 -11.23
C ASP A 138 -15.94 -13.09 -11.36
N ALA A 139 -16.96 -13.62 -12.07
CA ALA A 139 -17.06 -15.05 -12.30
C ALA A 139 -15.85 -15.61 -13.07
N MET A 140 -15.26 -14.78 -13.94
CA MET A 140 -14.04 -15.15 -14.67
C MET A 140 -12.81 -15.09 -13.78
N LEU A 141 -12.67 -14.04 -12.95
CA LEU A 141 -11.58 -13.95 -11.97
C LEU A 141 -11.61 -15.11 -10.98
N GLN A 142 -12.81 -15.47 -10.49
CA GLN A 142 -12.99 -16.63 -9.61
C GLN A 142 -12.58 -17.92 -10.31
N ARG A 143 -12.97 -18.11 -11.58
CA ARG A 143 -12.55 -19.27 -12.37
C ARG A 143 -11.03 -19.35 -12.51
N TYR A 144 -10.36 -18.24 -12.85
CA TYR A 144 -8.90 -18.21 -12.95
C TYR A 144 -8.21 -18.49 -11.61
N CYS A 145 -8.78 -17.97 -10.51
CA CYS A 145 -8.31 -18.29 -9.16
C CYS A 145 -8.43 -19.80 -8.88
N ASP A 146 -9.55 -20.44 -9.22
CA ASP A 146 -9.77 -21.87 -9.05
C ASP A 146 -8.89 -22.73 -9.97
N GLU A 147 -8.48 -22.19 -11.13
CA GLU A 147 -7.50 -22.78 -12.04
C GLU A 147 -6.06 -22.71 -11.51
N GLY A 148 -5.83 -22.05 -10.38
CA GLY A 148 -4.51 -21.96 -9.75
C GLY A 148 -3.71 -20.72 -10.16
N MET A 149 -4.38 -19.61 -10.51
CA MET A 149 -3.73 -18.32 -10.80
C MET A 149 -3.78 -17.39 -9.57
N PRO A 150 -2.67 -17.22 -8.82
CA PRO A 150 -2.62 -16.34 -7.65
C PRO A 150 -3.08 -14.90 -7.91
N PHE A 151 -2.62 -14.28 -9.01
CA PHE A 151 -2.99 -12.90 -9.35
C PHE A 151 -4.51 -12.71 -9.45
N ALA A 152 -5.23 -13.72 -9.95
CA ALA A 152 -6.68 -13.65 -10.12
C ALA A 152 -7.41 -13.75 -8.78
N CYS A 153 -6.90 -14.57 -7.86
CA CYS A 153 -7.42 -14.64 -6.50
C CYS A 153 -7.30 -13.30 -5.77
N VAL A 154 -6.10 -12.70 -5.83
CA VAL A 154 -5.83 -11.40 -5.19
C VAL A 154 -6.73 -10.32 -5.78
N LYS A 155 -6.81 -10.23 -7.11
CA LYS A 155 -7.64 -9.24 -7.80
C LYS A 155 -9.13 -9.41 -7.51
N ALA A 156 -9.62 -10.64 -7.36
CA ALA A 156 -10.99 -10.90 -6.95
C ALA A 156 -11.26 -10.36 -5.54
N ILE A 157 -10.37 -10.64 -4.58
CA ILE A 157 -10.45 -10.14 -3.21
C ILE A 157 -10.41 -8.60 -3.18
N ASP A 158 -9.48 -7.97 -3.91
CA ASP A 158 -9.39 -6.50 -3.97
C ASP A 158 -10.65 -5.85 -4.52
N ARG A 159 -11.32 -6.49 -5.49
CA ARG A 159 -12.57 -5.98 -6.05
C ARG A 159 -13.73 -6.13 -5.06
N GLU A 160 -13.77 -7.22 -4.29
CA GLU A 160 -14.72 -7.37 -3.19
C GLU A 160 -14.50 -6.32 -2.09
N ARG A 161 -13.23 -6.03 -1.76
CA ARG A 161 -12.83 -5.00 -0.79
C ARG A 161 -13.30 -3.61 -1.21
N ARG A 162 -13.01 -3.19 -2.44
CA ARG A 162 -13.48 -1.90 -2.99
C ARG A 162 -15.00 -1.76 -2.98
N ARG A 163 -15.75 -2.85 -3.18
CA ARG A 163 -17.22 -2.85 -3.08
C ARG A 163 -17.71 -2.70 -1.65
N ALA A 164 -17.00 -3.27 -0.68
CA ALA A 164 -17.32 -3.10 0.73
C ALA A 164 -17.07 -1.64 1.17
N GLU A 165 -16.00 -1.01 0.67
CA GLU A 165 -15.65 0.39 0.93
C GLU A 165 -16.63 1.37 0.25
N HIS A 166 -16.99 1.10 -1.00
CA HIS A 166 -17.84 1.98 -1.80
C HIS A 166 -19.11 1.25 -2.28
N PRO A 167 -20.05 0.90 -1.37
CA PRO A 167 -21.24 0.13 -1.73
C PRO A 167 -22.17 0.89 -2.69
N ASP A 168 -22.17 2.22 -2.62
CA ASP A 168 -23.01 3.07 -3.47
C ASP A 168 -22.40 3.34 -4.85
N ALA A 169 -21.07 3.32 -4.98
CA ALA A 169 -20.39 3.44 -6.28
C ALA A 169 -20.63 2.22 -7.20
N TYR A 170 -20.96 1.07 -6.61
CA TYR A 170 -21.25 -0.17 -7.33
C TYR A 170 -22.76 -0.41 -7.55
N ARG A 171 -23.62 0.54 -7.17
CA ARG A 171 -25.04 0.55 -7.55
C ARG A 171 -25.22 1.14 -8.94
N ASP A 172 -24.72 0.42 -9.94
CA ASP A 172 -25.24 0.45 -11.31
C ASP A 172 -25.27 1.84 -12.00
N GLU A 173 -24.11 2.37 -12.40
CA GLU A 173 -23.99 3.25 -13.58
C GLU A 173 -22.65 2.99 -14.31
N ASP A 174 -22.50 1.81 -14.93
CA ASP A 174 -21.46 1.54 -15.95
C ASP A 174 -21.64 2.40 -17.23
N ALA A 175 -22.65 3.27 -17.26
CA ALA A 175 -22.88 4.20 -18.35
C ALA A 175 -22.33 5.57 -17.98
N PRO A 176 -21.49 6.20 -18.84
CA PRO A 176 -21.00 7.55 -18.59
C PRO A 176 -22.19 8.51 -18.39
N PRO A 177 -22.00 9.63 -17.67
CA PRO A 177 -23.05 10.62 -17.45
C PRO A 177 -23.76 10.99 -18.77
N PRO A 178 -25.07 11.27 -18.78
CA PRO A 178 -25.83 11.57 -20.02
C PRO A 178 -25.18 12.63 -20.93
N GLU A 179 -24.48 13.60 -20.33
CA GLU A 179 -23.73 14.67 -20.99
C GLU A 179 -22.48 14.18 -21.72
N CYS A 180 -21.95 13.03 -21.31
CA CYS A 180 -20.78 12.36 -21.87
C CYS A 180 -21.12 11.23 -22.85
N ARG A 181 -22.41 10.97 -23.12
CA ARG A 181 -22.83 9.91 -24.05
C ARG A 181 -22.88 10.44 -25.48
N GLU A 182 -21.78 10.25 -26.22
CA GLU A 182 -21.71 10.60 -27.65
C GLU A 182 -22.89 10.03 -28.45
N GLY A 183 -23.45 10.84 -29.36
CA GLY A 183 -24.59 10.43 -30.20
C GLY A 183 -25.96 10.53 -29.53
N THR A 184 -26.05 11.03 -28.29
CA THR A 184 -27.33 11.35 -27.64
C THR A 184 -27.67 12.85 -27.75
N PRO A 185 -28.96 13.24 -27.67
CA PRO A 185 -29.35 14.66 -27.66
C PRO A 185 -28.83 15.44 -26.44
N THR A 186 -28.38 14.75 -25.40
CA THR A 186 -27.85 15.33 -24.16
C THR A 186 -26.33 15.52 -24.20
N PHE A 187 -25.64 15.02 -25.24
CA PHE A 187 -24.19 15.14 -25.36
C PHE A 187 -23.73 16.61 -25.48
N SER A 188 -22.76 16.99 -24.67
CA SER A 188 -22.02 18.24 -24.80
C SER A 188 -20.60 18.02 -24.30
N ALA A 189 -19.60 18.30 -25.15
CA ALA A 189 -18.18 18.12 -24.79
C ALA A 189 -17.77 18.97 -23.59
N GLU A 190 -18.19 20.26 -23.55
CA GLU A 190 -17.91 21.18 -22.45
C GLU A 190 -18.62 20.77 -21.14
N ALA A 191 -19.87 20.31 -21.24
CA ALA A 191 -20.61 19.82 -20.08
C ALA A 191 -20.00 18.50 -19.57
N CYS A 192 -19.58 17.62 -20.48
CA CYS A 192 -18.90 16.38 -20.13
C CYS A 192 -17.57 16.65 -19.43
N GLU A 193 -16.73 17.56 -19.95
CA GLU A 193 -15.48 17.97 -19.28
C GLU A 193 -15.73 18.50 -17.88
N THR A 194 -16.77 19.32 -17.69
CA THR A 194 -17.14 19.85 -16.37
C THR A 194 -17.60 18.75 -15.42
N VAL A 195 -18.41 17.80 -15.90
CA VAL A 195 -18.88 16.67 -15.09
C VAL A 195 -17.72 15.73 -14.75
N VAL A 196 -16.84 15.41 -15.70
CA VAL A 196 -15.64 14.59 -15.47
C VAL A 196 -14.69 15.27 -14.49
N ALA A 197 -14.43 16.57 -14.62
CA ALA A 197 -13.61 17.30 -13.66
C ALA A 197 -14.20 17.29 -12.25
N LYS A 198 -15.53 17.41 -12.13
CA LYS A 198 -16.24 17.29 -10.85
C LYS A 198 -16.17 15.88 -10.27
N LEU A 199 -16.36 14.84 -11.08
CA LEU A 199 -16.25 13.45 -10.65
C LEU A 199 -14.83 13.11 -10.24
N LEU A 200 -13.82 13.58 -10.98
CA LEU A 200 -12.41 13.43 -10.62
C LEU A 200 -12.09 14.19 -9.33
N GLY A 201 -12.59 15.42 -9.16
CA GLY A 201 -12.44 16.19 -7.93
C GLY A 201 -13.09 15.50 -6.73
N ALA A 202 -14.29 14.95 -6.89
CA ALA A 202 -14.96 14.16 -5.86
C ALA A 202 -14.20 12.88 -5.52
N ALA A 203 -13.70 12.15 -6.54
CA ALA A 203 -12.90 10.95 -6.34
C ALA A 203 -11.56 11.25 -5.64
N LEU A 204 -10.92 12.39 -5.95
CA LEU A 204 -9.71 12.84 -5.26
C LEU A 204 -9.99 13.23 -3.80
N ALA A 205 -11.11 13.91 -3.53
CA ALA A 205 -11.52 14.26 -2.17
C ALA A 205 -11.88 12.99 -1.35
N GLU A 206 -12.60 12.05 -1.96
CA GLU A 206 -12.91 10.75 -1.36
C GLU A 206 -11.64 9.95 -1.09
N ALA A 207 -10.69 9.91 -2.04
CA ALA A 207 -9.39 9.26 -1.85
C ALA A 207 -8.55 9.91 -0.74
N ALA A 208 -8.56 11.23 -0.63
CA ALA A 208 -7.87 11.93 0.45
C ALA A 208 -8.49 11.65 1.83
N THR A 209 -9.81 11.48 1.88
CA THR A 209 -10.55 11.16 3.12
C THR A 209 -10.38 9.68 3.49
N SER A 210 -10.44 8.78 2.50
CA SER A 210 -10.30 7.34 2.71
C SER A 210 -8.89 6.93 3.10
N MET A 211 -7.86 7.71 2.73
CA MET A 211 -6.47 7.46 3.10
C MET A 211 -6.23 7.38 4.62
N TYR A 212 -7.12 7.98 5.42
CA TYR A 212 -7.04 7.96 6.88
C TYR A 212 -8.24 7.26 7.54
N ALA A 213 -9.12 6.67 6.74
CA ALA A 213 -10.25 5.91 7.25
C ALA A 213 -9.82 4.50 7.67
N ASP A 214 -10.55 3.92 8.62
CA ASP A 214 -10.37 2.51 8.95
C ASP A 214 -10.73 1.62 7.76
N ASP A 215 -9.96 0.54 7.59
CA ASP A 215 -10.28 -0.49 6.60
C ASP A 215 -11.67 -1.09 6.83
N VAL A 216 -12.50 -1.13 5.78
CA VAL A 216 -13.86 -1.69 5.87
C VAL A 216 -13.80 -3.20 5.65
N PRO A 217 -14.08 -4.06 6.66
CA PRO A 217 -13.95 -5.50 6.57
C PRO A 217 -14.82 -6.13 5.48
N LEU A 218 -14.30 -7.18 4.82
CA LEU A 218 -15.10 -8.01 3.92
C LEU A 218 -16.30 -8.64 4.66
N PRO A 219 -17.40 -8.97 3.94
CA PRO A 219 -18.54 -9.68 4.51
C PRO A 219 -18.11 -10.98 5.19
N GLN A 220 -18.75 -11.32 6.32
CA GLN A 220 -18.36 -12.45 7.14
C GLN A 220 -18.32 -13.79 6.38
N ALA A 221 -19.28 -14.03 5.48
CA ALA A 221 -19.28 -15.25 4.65
C ALA A 221 -18.02 -15.38 3.80
N ARG A 222 -17.47 -14.26 3.30
CA ARG A 222 -16.22 -14.27 2.53
C ARG A 222 -15.01 -14.52 3.42
N LEU A 223 -14.95 -13.89 4.59
CA LEU A 223 -13.89 -14.14 5.57
C LEU A 223 -13.80 -15.62 5.99
N GLU A 224 -14.92 -16.33 6.03
CA GLU A 224 -14.98 -17.76 6.37
C GLU A 224 -14.34 -18.66 5.29
N ASP A 225 -14.35 -18.23 4.02
CA ASP A 225 -13.80 -18.98 2.88
C ASP A 225 -12.27 -18.80 2.71
N LEU A 226 -11.74 -17.65 3.10
CA LEU A 226 -10.34 -17.26 2.84
C LEU A 226 -9.28 -18.23 3.39
N PRO A 227 -9.41 -18.80 4.62
CA PRO A 227 -8.42 -19.74 5.14
C PRO A 227 -8.26 -20.96 4.23
N ALA A 228 -9.37 -21.47 3.69
CA ALA A 228 -9.34 -22.61 2.78
C ALA A 228 -8.70 -22.23 1.44
N LEU A 229 -8.87 -20.98 0.98
CA LEU A 229 -8.21 -20.48 -0.23
C LEU A 229 -6.68 -20.47 -0.09
N CYS A 230 -6.14 -19.85 0.97
CA CYS A 230 -4.70 -19.85 1.24
C CYS A 230 -4.16 -21.27 1.44
N ALA A 231 -4.87 -22.13 2.18
CA ALA A 231 -4.43 -23.52 2.39
C ALA A 231 -4.34 -24.35 1.10
N ARG A 232 -5.22 -24.09 0.12
CA ARG A 232 -5.21 -24.75 -1.20
C ARG A 232 -4.11 -24.23 -2.12
N HIS A 233 -3.94 -22.91 -2.21
CA HIS A 233 -2.95 -22.29 -3.10
C HIS A 233 -1.54 -22.37 -2.54
N GLY A 234 -1.36 -22.00 -1.27
CA GLY A 234 -0.07 -21.99 -0.59
C GLY A 234 0.94 -20.99 -1.14
N SER A 235 0.56 -20.10 -2.08
CA SER A 235 1.45 -19.06 -2.61
C SER A 235 1.62 -17.93 -1.59
N ALA A 236 2.81 -17.34 -1.61
CA ALA A 236 3.14 -16.17 -0.79
C ALA A 236 2.10 -15.06 -0.97
N LYS A 237 1.83 -14.67 -2.21
CA LYS A 237 0.93 -13.56 -2.54
C LYS A 237 -0.52 -13.79 -2.07
N VAL A 238 -1.08 -14.98 -2.32
CA VAL A 238 -2.47 -15.29 -1.91
C VAL A 238 -2.56 -15.35 -0.40
N CYS A 239 -1.60 -15.99 0.27
CA CYS A 239 -1.64 -16.12 1.72
C CYS A 239 -1.39 -14.79 2.44
N ALA A 240 -0.53 -13.91 1.90
CA ALA A 240 -0.35 -12.55 2.40
C ALA A 240 -1.66 -11.75 2.31
N LYS A 241 -2.32 -11.78 1.13
CA LYS A 241 -3.61 -11.11 0.95
C LYS A 241 -4.70 -11.67 1.88
N VAL A 242 -4.80 -12.99 1.98
CA VAL A 242 -5.74 -13.65 2.90
C VAL A 242 -5.46 -13.26 4.36
N ALA A 243 -4.19 -13.23 4.76
CA ALA A 243 -3.81 -12.83 6.11
C ALA A 243 -4.24 -11.39 6.43
N GLU A 244 -4.03 -10.47 5.49
CA GLU A 244 -4.45 -9.07 5.60
C GLU A 244 -5.97 -8.97 5.78
N GLU A 245 -6.74 -9.61 4.89
CA GLU A 245 -8.20 -9.48 4.97
C GLU A 245 -8.80 -10.12 6.23
N LEU A 246 -8.22 -11.23 6.68
CA LEU A 246 -8.57 -11.85 7.96
C LEU A 246 -8.20 -10.95 9.14
N TRP A 247 -7.08 -10.23 9.08
CA TRP A 247 -6.67 -9.30 10.13
C TRP A 247 -7.64 -8.13 10.26
N ILE A 248 -7.96 -7.48 9.13
CA ILE A 248 -8.97 -6.41 9.06
C ILE A 248 -10.32 -6.91 9.57
N GLY A 249 -10.69 -8.15 9.23
CA GLY A 249 -11.92 -8.81 9.69
C GLY A 249 -11.91 -9.28 11.16
N GLY A 250 -10.87 -8.97 11.93
CA GLY A 250 -10.74 -9.37 13.34
C GLY A 250 -10.53 -10.87 13.56
N ARG A 251 -10.13 -11.62 12.54
CA ARG A 251 -9.86 -13.07 12.55
C ARG A 251 -8.37 -13.37 12.78
N TYR A 252 -7.79 -12.82 13.84
CA TYR A 252 -6.33 -12.79 14.06
C TYR A 252 -5.66 -14.16 14.10
N ALA A 253 -6.28 -15.18 14.69
CA ALA A 253 -5.74 -16.54 14.70
C ALA A 253 -5.64 -17.15 13.29
N GLN A 254 -6.67 -16.94 12.47
CA GLN A 254 -6.69 -17.43 11.08
C GLN A 254 -5.70 -16.64 10.22
N SER A 255 -5.56 -15.34 10.47
CA SER A 255 -4.56 -14.49 9.82
C SER A 255 -3.13 -14.96 10.12
N ARG A 256 -2.80 -15.23 11.40
CA ARG A 256 -1.52 -15.86 11.80
C ARG A 256 -1.26 -17.16 11.04
N ASP A 257 -2.29 -18.00 10.91
CA ASP A 257 -2.15 -19.28 10.21
C ASP A 257 -1.90 -19.11 8.70
N ALA A 258 -2.53 -18.10 8.07
CA ALA A 258 -2.26 -17.75 6.68
C ALA A 258 -0.83 -17.22 6.49
N LEU A 259 -0.34 -16.33 7.38
CA LEU A 259 1.06 -15.88 7.36
C LEU A 259 2.04 -17.06 7.50
N ARG A 260 1.75 -17.99 8.41
CA ARG A 260 2.56 -19.20 8.57
C ARG A 260 2.61 -20.04 7.30
N ILE A 261 1.50 -20.19 6.58
CA ILE A 261 1.49 -20.90 5.29
C ILE A 261 2.31 -20.12 4.25
N GLY A 262 2.18 -18.80 4.18
CA GLY A 262 2.98 -17.94 3.29
C GLY A 262 4.48 -18.04 3.57
N CYS A 263 4.87 -18.11 4.84
CA CYS A 263 6.26 -18.34 5.24
C CYS A 263 6.74 -19.76 4.90
N ASP A 264 6.07 -20.80 5.42
CA ASP A 264 6.55 -22.18 5.37
C ASP A 264 6.47 -22.80 3.97
N ARG A 265 5.42 -22.47 3.21
CA ARG A 265 5.18 -23.03 1.85
C ARG A 265 5.48 -22.03 0.76
N GLY A 266 5.07 -20.77 0.94
CA GLY A 266 5.31 -19.70 -0.02
C GLY A 266 6.76 -19.21 -0.01
N GLY A 267 7.51 -19.44 1.07
CA GLY A 267 8.89 -18.99 1.20
C GLY A 267 9.01 -17.47 1.32
N ASP A 268 7.97 -16.79 1.79
CA ASP A 268 7.93 -15.33 1.90
C ASP A 268 8.64 -14.83 3.17
N PRO A 269 9.78 -14.12 3.05
CA PRO A 269 10.52 -13.61 4.20
C PRO A 269 9.70 -12.60 5.01
N GLU A 270 8.84 -11.81 4.37
CA GLU A 270 8.02 -10.81 5.06
C GLU A 270 6.92 -11.51 5.86
N ALA A 271 6.25 -12.52 5.30
CA ALA A 271 5.32 -13.35 6.06
C ALA A 271 6.01 -14.05 7.25
N CYS A 272 7.25 -14.52 7.09
CA CYS A 272 8.05 -15.11 8.17
C CYS A 272 8.36 -14.10 9.29
N LYS A 273 8.67 -12.86 8.93
CA LYS A 273 8.88 -11.77 9.90
C LYS A 273 7.58 -11.43 10.63
N GLN A 274 6.48 -11.28 9.89
CA GLN A 274 5.16 -10.91 10.44
C GLN A 274 4.57 -12.00 11.34
N VAL A 275 4.78 -13.28 11.05
CA VAL A 275 4.30 -14.37 11.92
C VAL A 275 5.10 -14.48 13.23
N GLY A 276 6.35 -13.99 13.26
CA GLY A 276 7.25 -14.10 14.42
C GLY A 276 6.63 -13.65 15.75
N PRO A 277 6.13 -12.41 15.87
CA PRO A 277 5.46 -11.90 17.08
C PRO A 277 4.23 -12.71 17.51
N LEU A 278 3.57 -13.36 16.55
CA LEU A 278 2.31 -14.09 16.70
C LEU A 278 2.50 -15.59 16.98
N ALA A 279 3.65 -16.16 16.63
CA ALA A 279 3.88 -17.61 16.62
C ALA A 279 3.72 -18.28 17.99
N GLY A 280 4.06 -17.57 19.08
CA GLY A 280 3.93 -18.04 20.45
C GLY A 280 2.52 -17.89 21.05
N LEU A 281 1.58 -17.30 20.31
CA LEU A 281 0.22 -17.05 20.77
C LEU A 281 -0.71 -18.17 20.32
N ASN A 282 -1.50 -18.74 21.24
CA ASN A 282 -2.58 -19.64 20.88
C ASN A 282 -3.86 -18.87 20.50
N ASP A 283 -4.85 -19.57 19.96
CA ASP A 283 -6.08 -18.97 19.46
C ASP A 283 -6.89 -18.26 20.55
N ALA A 284 -6.84 -18.75 21.79
CA ALA A 284 -7.51 -18.10 22.92
C ALA A 284 -6.84 -16.77 23.29
N GLN A 285 -5.52 -16.68 23.16
CA GLN A 285 -4.74 -15.46 23.40
C GLN A 285 -4.88 -14.42 22.29
N LEU A 286 -5.41 -14.79 21.13
CA LEU A 286 -5.69 -13.88 20.01
C LEU A 286 -7.16 -13.43 19.98
N LYS A 287 -7.98 -13.85 20.95
CA LYS A 287 -9.36 -13.37 21.06
C LYS A 287 -9.39 -11.92 21.53
N THR A 288 -10.25 -11.13 20.91
CA THR A 288 -10.45 -9.74 21.30
C THR A 288 -11.13 -9.63 22.65
N VAL A 289 -10.68 -8.62 23.40
CA VAL A 289 -11.35 -8.16 24.61
C VAL A 289 -11.71 -6.70 24.36
N PRO A 290 -13.00 -6.31 24.38
CA PRO A 290 -13.37 -4.91 24.24
C PRO A 290 -12.68 -4.06 25.31
N SER A 291 -12.02 -2.97 24.89
CA SER A 291 -11.38 -2.05 25.83
C SER A 291 -12.45 -1.15 26.46
N THR A 292 -12.64 -1.29 27.76
CA THR A 292 -13.53 -0.41 28.56
C THR A 292 -12.76 0.71 29.27
N THR A 293 -11.43 0.60 29.32
CA THR A 293 -10.49 1.58 29.87
C THR A 293 -9.24 1.62 28.97
N LEU A 294 -8.55 2.77 28.95
CA LEU A 294 -7.29 2.87 28.24
C LEU A 294 -6.22 1.99 28.92
N PRO A 295 -5.26 1.44 28.16
CA PRO A 295 -4.08 0.79 28.73
C PRO A 295 -3.31 1.75 29.64
N CYS A 296 -2.48 1.20 30.53
CA CYS A 296 -1.61 1.98 31.40
C CYS A 296 -0.26 1.28 31.59
N GLY A 297 0.81 2.07 31.56
CA GLY A 297 2.19 1.65 31.60
C GLY A 297 2.80 1.42 30.22
N ARG A 298 4.00 0.83 30.23
CA ARG A 298 4.86 0.69 29.06
C ARG A 298 4.60 -0.63 28.34
N TYR A 299 4.40 -0.53 27.04
CA TYR A 299 4.16 -1.63 26.11
C TYR A 299 5.21 -1.61 25.01
N VAL A 300 5.78 -2.77 24.71
CA VAL A 300 6.84 -2.92 23.70
C VAL A 300 6.46 -3.94 22.65
N ALA A 301 6.90 -3.71 21.41
CA ALA A 301 6.72 -4.63 20.29
C ALA A 301 8.03 -4.78 19.49
N ASP A 302 8.27 -5.99 18.98
CA ASP A 302 9.43 -6.31 18.15
C ASP A 302 9.22 -5.95 16.66
N ALA A 303 8.01 -5.53 16.29
CA ALA A 303 7.59 -5.21 14.93
C ALA A 303 6.49 -4.13 14.94
N GLY A 304 6.21 -3.57 13.76
CA GLY A 304 5.35 -2.40 13.59
C GLY A 304 6.18 -1.11 13.48
N LEU A 305 5.53 -0.01 13.10
CA LEU A 305 6.17 1.31 13.07
C LEU A 305 6.69 1.70 14.46
N MET A 306 5.99 1.29 15.51
CA MET A 306 6.27 1.70 16.88
C MET A 306 6.80 0.54 17.70
N SER A 307 7.96 0.73 18.31
CA SER A 307 8.58 -0.27 19.19
C SER A 307 8.19 -0.11 20.65
N GLU A 308 7.76 1.09 21.06
CA GLU A 308 7.41 1.41 22.43
C GLU A 308 6.21 2.35 22.52
N LEU A 309 5.36 2.09 23.51
CA LEU A 309 4.17 2.84 23.85
C LEU A 309 4.09 2.99 25.37
N ASP A 310 4.31 4.19 25.90
CA ASP A 310 4.13 4.46 27.33
C ASP A 310 2.79 5.18 27.56
N PHE A 311 1.80 4.42 28.03
CA PHE A 311 0.48 4.94 28.37
C PHE A 311 0.51 5.53 29.78
N GLY A 312 0.34 6.85 29.86
CA GLY A 312 0.32 7.63 31.08
C GLY A 312 -1.04 8.18 31.47
N ASP A 313 -1.01 9.08 32.44
CA ASP A 313 -2.20 9.76 32.96
C ASP A 313 -2.96 10.50 31.85
N ARG A 314 -4.28 10.55 31.99
CA ARG A 314 -5.17 11.28 31.08
C ARG A 314 -5.09 10.79 29.62
N GLY A 315 -4.58 9.57 29.40
CA GLY A 315 -4.43 8.98 28.08
C GLY A 315 -3.25 9.51 27.29
N ILE A 316 -2.30 10.23 27.91
CA ILE A 316 -1.05 10.59 27.23
C ILE A 316 -0.31 9.32 26.83
N VAL A 317 0.26 9.32 25.64
CA VAL A 317 1.09 8.25 25.11
C VAL A 317 2.40 8.83 24.66
N THR A 318 3.49 8.48 25.35
CA THR A 318 4.84 8.85 24.96
C THR A 318 5.44 7.72 24.12
N GLY A 319 6.07 8.06 22.98
CA GLY A 319 6.65 7.02 22.10
C GLY A 319 6.98 7.42 20.66
N PHE A 320 6.99 8.71 20.30
CA PHE A 320 6.98 9.16 18.90
C PHE A 320 7.83 10.41 18.62
N GLY A 321 8.90 10.64 19.39
CA GLY A 321 9.58 11.95 19.38
C GLY A 321 8.74 13.09 20.00
N GLY A 322 7.57 12.77 20.55
CA GLY A 322 6.66 13.65 21.27
C GLY A 322 5.57 12.86 22.01
N ASP A 323 4.65 13.60 22.63
CA ASP A 323 3.51 13.07 23.35
C ASP A 323 2.27 13.06 22.45
N LEU A 324 1.56 11.95 22.41
CA LEU A 324 0.26 11.81 21.75
C LEU A 324 -0.83 11.57 22.79
N ARG A 325 -2.10 11.52 22.36
CA ARG A 325 -3.20 11.13 23.24
C ARG A 325 -3.99 9.97 22.68
N ALA A 326 -4.11 8.92 23.49
CA ALA A 326 -5.00 7.81 23.26
C ALA A 326 -6.44 8.15 23.68
N ARG A 327 -7.39 7.58 22.94
CA ARG A 327 -8.81 7.56 23.28
C ARG A 327 -9.40 6.18 23.05
N LEU A 328 -10.54 5.94 23.67
CA LEU A 328 -11.34 4.75 23.39
C LEU A 328 -12.45 5.09 22.40
N GLU A 329 -12.54 4.30 21.35
CA GLU A 329 -13.57 4.43 20.34
C GLU A 329 -13.98 3.03 19.89
N ALA A 330 -15.27 2.71 19.98
CA ALA A 330 -15.82 1.38 19.62
C ALA A 330 -15.08 0.16 20.27
N GLY A 331 -14.47 0.33 21.44
CA GLY A 331 -13.71 -0.72 22.14
C GLY A 331 -12.25 -0.88 21.68
N LEU A 332 -11.81 -0.03 20.76
CA LEU A 332 -10.44 0.09 20.28
C LEU A 332 -9.71 1.23 21.00
N VAL A 333 -8.39 1.09 21.11
CA VAL A 333 -7.49 2.14 21.58
C VAL A 333 -6.97 2.87 20.35
N ARG A 334 -7.31 4.15 20.22
CA ARG A 334 -6.91 4.98 19.08
C ARG A 334 -6.00 6.09 19.52
N ILE A 335 -4.88 6.27 18.80
CA ILE A 335 -3.89 7.32 19.07
C ILE A 335 -3.75 8.14 17.80
N ARG A 336 -4.18 9.40 17.84
CA ARG A 336 -4.09 10.27 16.67
C ARG A 336 -2.65 10.59 16.34
N HIS A 337 -2.28 10.48 15.06
CA HIS A 337 -0.97 10.88 14.57
C HIS A 337 -1.06 12.14 13.69
N ASP A 338 0.08 12.81 13.55
CA ASP A 338 0.24 14.09 12.86
C ASP A 338 -0.17 14.09 11.38
N LYS A 339 -0.23 12.92 10.74
CA LYS A 339 -0.75 12.76 9.37
C LYS A 339 -2.28 12.73 9.25
N GLY A 340 -3.06 12.89 10.31
CA GLY A 340 -4.53 13.00 10.19
C GLY A 340 -5.32 11.68 10.28
N GLY A 341 -4.66 10.58 10.65
CA GLY A 341 -5.27 9.28 10.98
C GLY A 341 -4.99 8.87 12.42
N ASP A 342 -5.37 7.64 12.77
CA ASP A 342 -5.07 7.05 14.07
C ASP A 342 -4.19 5.80 13.93
N PHE A 343 -3.25 5.62 14.85
CA PHE A 343 -2.79 4.28 15.18
C PHE A 343 -3.90 3.58 15.96
N VAL A 344 -4.23 2.36 15.57
CA VAL A 344 -5.39 1.64 16.09
C VAL A 344 -4.92 0.33 16.71
N LEU A 345 -5.22 0.17 17.99
CA LEU A 345 -4.81 -1.00 18.77
C LEU A 345 -6.02 -1.74 19.33
N GLN A 346 -6.01 -3.06 19.19
CA GLN A 346 -7.01 -3.97 19.72
C GLN A 346 -6.47 -4.75 20.91
N ARG A 347 -7.16 -4.70 22.05
CA ARG A 347 -6.80 -5.48 23.23
C ARG A 347 -7.14 -6.96 23.06
N ILE A 348 -6.21 -7.85 23.43
CA ILE A 348 -6.36 -9.32 23.37
C ILE A 348 -6.07 -10.02 24.72
N GLY A 349 -6.04 -9.24 25.80
CA GLY A 349 -5.73 -9.71 27.15
C GLY A 349 -5.46 -8.52 28.07
N ASP A 350 -5.04 -8.78 29.31
CA ASP A 350 -4.78 -7.69 30.26
C ASP A 350 -3.50 -6.90 29.96
N ASP A 351 -2.51 -7.57 29.37
CA ASP A 351 -1.15 -7.10 29.18
C ASP A 351 -0.76 -7.00 27.70
N ARG A 352 -1.72 -7.11 26.76
CA ARG A 352 -1.44 -7.23 25.32
C ARG A 352 -2.36 -6.42 24.43
N LEU A 353 -1.77 -5.80 23.43
CA LEU A 353 -2.44 -5.08 22.36
C LEU A 353 -1.92 -5.58 21.00
N LEU A 354 -2.82 -5.64 20.02
CA LEU A 354 -2.50 -5.87 18.61
C LEU A 354 -2.56 -4.56 17.85
N GLY A 355 -1.59 -4.29 16.97
CA GLY A 355 -1.72 -3.24 15.98
C GLY A 355 -2.62 -3.68 14.83
N ILE A 356 -3.68 -2.92 14.55
CA ILE A 356 -4.67 -3.27 13.53
C ILE A 356 -4.76 -2.28 12.36
N ASP A 357 -4.09 -1.13 12.48
CA ASP A 357 -3.85 -0.20 11.37
C ASP A 357 -2.72 -0.68 10.45
N ASP A 358 -2.59 -0.06 9.28
CA ASP A 358 -1.57 -0.35 8.28
C ASP A 358 -0.12 -0.20 8.78
N TRP A 359 0.13 0.71 9.72
CA TRP A 359 1.47 1.00 10.21
C TRP A 359 1.95 -0.02 11.24
N ASN A 360 1.01 -0.63 11.96
CA ASN A 360 1.30 -1.53 13.08
C ASN A 360 0.72 -2.94 12.88
N ARG A 361 0.22 -3.25 11.68
CA ARG A 361 -0.37 -4.56 11.38
C ARG A 361 0.56 -5.69 11.81
N TYR A 362 -0.01 -6.70 12.48
CA TYR A 362 0.68 -7.86 13.04
C TYR A 362 1.60 -7.60 14.25
N ALA A 363 1.78 -6.34 14.67
CA ALA A 363 2.52 -6.03 15.88
C ALA A 363 1.78 -6.56 17.12
N VAL A 364 2.55 -7.14 18.06
CA VAL A 364 2.05 -7.57 19.37
C VAL A 364 2.77 -6.78 20.44
N TYR A 365 2.07 -5.79 20.98
CA TYR A 365 2.55 -4.99 22.09
C TYR A 365 2.32 -5.74 23.40
N ARG A 366 3.38 -5.89 24.19
CA ARG A 366 3.34 -6.55 25.50
C ARG A 366 3.74 -5.57 26.59
N ARG A 367 2.97 -5.54 27.66
CA ARG A 367 3.31 -4.72 28.82
C ARG A 367 4.58 -5.26 29.48
N ASP A 368 5.58 -4.40 29.65
CA ASP A 368 6.85 -4.78 30.29
C ASP A 368 7.22 -3.89 31.48
N GLY A 369 6.44 -2.83 31.77
CA GLY A 369 6.74 -1.89 32.82
C GLY A 369 5.71 -0.76 32.96
N GLY A 370 6.11 0.32 33.64
CA GLY A 370 5.28 1.52 33.85
C GLY A 370 4.19 1.38 34.92
N ALA A 371 3.38 2.42 35.06
CA ALA A 371 2.32 2.52 36.07
C ALA A 371 1.24 1.45 35.86
N SER A 372 0.71 0.88 36.96
CA SER A 372 -0.35 -0.13 36.90
C SER A 372 -1.75 0.47 36.76
N ALA A 373 -1.89 1.76 37.03
CA ALA A 373 -3.13 2.51 36.92
C ALA A 373 -2.81 3.96 36.56
N CYS A 374 -3.63 4.52 35.68
CA CYS A 374 -3.50 5.87 35.14
C CYS A 374 -4.82 6.61 35.37
N ALA A 375 -4.76 7.93 35.50
CA ALA A 375 -5.94 8.77 35.52
C ALA A 375 -6.74 8.64 34.21
N ALA A 376 -8.07 8.68 34.30
CA ALA A 376 -8.96 8.55 33.15
C ALA A 376 -8.66 9.61 32.06
N PRO A 377 -8.84 9.27 30.78
CA PRO A 377 -8.60 10.21 29.68
C PRO A 377 -9.51 11.42 29.75
N VAL A 378 -9.01 12.54 29.23
CA VAL A 378 -9.83 13.72 28.98
C VAL A 378 -10.50 13.59 27.62
N VAL A 379 -11.82 13.79 27.59
CA VAL A 379 -12.60 13.80 26.36
C VAL A 379 -12.78 15.24 25.92
N PHE A 380 -12.10 15.61 24.83
CA PHE A 380 -12.22 16.93 24.21
C PHE A 380 -13.43 16.99 23.27
N GLU A 381 -14.04 18.16 23.19
CA GLU A 381 -15.19 18.43 22.34
C GLU A 381 -14.70 18.94 20.97
N GLU A 382 -14.83 18.10 19.95
CA GLU A 382 -14.36 18.37 18.59
C GLU A 382 -15.55 18.62 17.64
N THR A 383 -15.49 19.73 16.91
CA THR A 383 -16.43 20.05 15.84
C THR A 383 -15.89 19.49 14.52
N PRO A 384 -16.63 18.64 13.81
CA PRO A 384 -16.22 18.19 12.47
C PRO A 384 -16.10 19.36 11.51
N LEU A 385 -15.07 19.33 10.66
CA LEU A 385 -14.95 20.27 9.55
C LEU A 385 -15.93 19.85 8.44
N LEU A 386 -17.06 20.55 8.31
CA LEU A 386 -18.01 20.30 7.23
C LEU A 386 -17.46 20.85 5.91
N GLU A 387 -17.40 20.01 4.87
CA GLU A 387 -16.95 20.43 3.55
C GLU A 387 -18.04 21.22 2.78
N ASP A 388 -18.08 22.54 3.00
CA ASP A 388 -19.12 23.44 2.45
C ASP A 388 -18.55 24.59 1.57
N CYS A 389 -17.30 24.47 1.14
CA CYS A 389 -16.63 25.36 0.19
C CYS A 389 -15.57 24.59 -0.64
N PRO A 390 -15.99 23.68 -1.54
CA PRO A 390 -15.04 22.94 -2.39
C PRO A 390 -14.28 23.88 -3.33
N GLN A 391 -13.01 23.56 -3.59
CA GLN A 391 -12.16 24.30 -4.54
C GLN A 391 -11.58 23.37 -5.61
N PRO A 392 -11.47 23.84 -6.88
CA PRO A 392 -11.91 25.14 -7.38
C PRO A 392 -13.44 25.27 -7.43
N GLY A 393 -13.97 26.43 -7.00
CA GLY A 393 -15.41 26.72 -6.98
C GLY A 393 -15.75 28.09 -7.57
N THR A 394 -17.05 28.43 -7.60
CA THR A 394 -17.52 29.76 -8.07
C THR A 394 -17.23 30.89 -7.07
N GLU A 395 -16.91 30.53 -5.83
CA GLU A 395 -16.61 31.44 -4.73
C GLU A 395 -15.17 31.18 -4.25
N THR A 396 -14.45 32.26 -3.91
CA THR A 396 -13.09 32.14 -3.35
C THR A 396 -13.13 31.64 -1.91
N ALA A 397 -12.06 30.99 -1.45
CA ALA A 397 -11.95 30.53 -0.07
C ALA A 397 -12.13 31.66 0.97
N VAL A 398 -11.65 32.87 0.66
CA VAL A 398 -11.82 34.06 1.51
C VAL A 398 -13.29 34.45 1.63
N ALA A 399 -14.02 34.58 0.51
CA ALA A 399 -15.44 34.90 0.51
C ALA A 399 -16.25 33.83 1.27
N CYS A 400 -15.88 32.56 1.08
CA CYS A 400 -16.46 31.45 1.84
C CYS A 400 -16.26 31.62 3.35
N CYS A 401 -15.04 31.99 3.77
CA CYS A 401 -14.72 32.22 5.17
C CYS A 401 -15.50 33.41 5.76
N GLU A 402 -15.70 34.47 4.98
CA GLU A 402 -16.46 35.66 5.38
C GLU A 402 -17.93 35.36 5.62
N ARG A 403 -18.55 34.50 4.80
CA ARG A 403 -19.94 34.02 5.03
C ARG A 403 -20.08 32.97 6.14
N GLY A 404 -18.96 32.51 6.73
CA GLY A 404 -18.97 31.65 7.93
C GLY A 404 -18.54 30.20 7.73
N SER A 405 -18.12 29.79 6.52
CA SER A 405 -17.60 28.42 6.32
C SER A 405 -16.24 28.25 6.94
N LEU A 406 -16.14 27.27 7.85
CA LEU A 406 -14.87 26.89 8.45
C LEU A 406 -13.96 26.18 7.44
N HIS A 407 -14.54 25.45 6.47
CA HIS A 407 -13.79 24.86 5.37
C HIS A 407 -13.12 25.94 4.51
N GLY A 408 -13.86 26.98 4.11
CA GLY A 408 -13.33 28.13 3.40
C GLY A 408 -12.24 28.87 4.18
N CYS A 409 -12.42 29.05 5.49
CA CYS A 409 -11.36 29.60 6.33
C CYS A 409 -10.11 28.71 6.35
N ASN A 410 -10.27 27.39 6.49
CA ASN A 410 -9.14 26.47 6.48
C ASN A 410 -8.38 26.52 5.15
N ILE A 411 -9.08 26.52 4.01
CA ILE A 411 -8.46 26.64 2.68
C ILE A 411 -7.75 27.99 2.54
N ALA A 412 -8.39 29.10 2.90
CA ALA A 412 -7.78 30.42 2.81
C ALA A 412 -6.49 30.50 3.65
N GLY A 413 -6.47 29.88 4.83
CA GLY A 413 -5.25 29.73 5.63
C GLY A 413 -4.15 28.97 4.89
N HIS A 414 -4.48 27.82 4.27
CA HIS A 414 -3.52 27.02 3.49
C HIS A 414 -2.98 27.78 2.27
N GLU A 415 -3.82 28.52 1.55
CA GLU A 415 -3.37 29.33 0.41
C GLU A 415 -2.29 30.35 0.84
N ARG A 416 -2.45 30.97 2.01
CA ARG A 416 -1.44 31.88 2.59
C ARG A 416 -0.21 31.15 3.12
N ALA A 417 -0.40 30.00 3.77
CA ALA A 417 0.71 29.17 4.25
C ALA A 417 1.60 28.68 3.10
N LEU A 418 1.00 28.25 1.99
CA LEU A 418 1.70 27.79 0.78
C LEU A 418 2.49 28.91 0.10
N SER A 419 2.09 30.17 0.24
CA SER A 419 2.86 31.32 -0.24
C SER A 419 3.91 31.82 0.77
N GLY A 420 4.08 31.14 1.91
CA GLY A 420 4.97 31.54 2.99
C GLY A 420 4.43 32.68 3.87
N ALA A 421 3.20 33.15 3.63
CA ALA A 421 2.57 34.22 4.39
C ALA A 421 1.92 33.70 5.70
N TRP A 422 2.73 33.12 6.58
CA TRP A 422 2.27 32.48 7.83
C TRP A 422 1.52 33.42 8.77
N ALA A 423 1.96 34.68 8.89
CA ALA A 423 1.28 35.69 9.69
C ALA A 423 -0.14 35.98 9.17
N GLU A 424 -0.33 35.93 7.84
CA GLU A 424 -1.64 36.11 7.22
C GLU A 424 -2.50 34.84 7.28
N ALA A 425 -1.90 33.66 7.38
CA ALA A 425 -2.60 32.39 7.57
C ALA A 425 -3.22 32.26 8.98
N LYS A 426 -2.49 32.75 10.01
CA LYS A 426 -2.89 32.67 11.43
C LYS A 426 -4.34 33.04 11.73
N PRO A 427 -4.89 34.21 11.32
CA PRO A 427 -6.26 34.59 11.69
C PRO A 427 -7.31 33.61 11.16
N TYR A 428 -7.07 32.98 10.00
CA TYR A 428 -7.96 31.97 9.46
C TYR A 428 -7.92 30.68 10.30
N TYR A 429 -6.73 30.17 10.61
CA TYR A 429 -6.58 28.98 11.45
C TYR A 429 -7.10 29.20 12.88
N LEU A 430 -6.88 30.38 13.46
CA LEU A 430 -7.41 30.75 14.77
C LEU A 430 -8.94 30.78 14.77
N LYS A 431 -9.57 31.28 13.71
CA LYS A 431 -11.04 31.27 13.56
C LYS A 431 -11.57 29.83 13.51
N VAL A 432 -10.91 28.94 12.77
CA VAL A 432 -11.26 27.51 12.69
C VAL A 432 -11.07 26.83 14.05
N CYS A 433 -9.93 27.06 14.71
CA CYS A 433 -9.64 26.51 16.03
C CYS A 433 -10.64 27.00 17.09
N THR A 434 -10.98 28.28 17.10
CA THR A 434 -11.96 28.87 18.05
C THR A 434 -13.35 28.23 17.94
N ALA A 435 -13.69 27.68 16.78
CA ALA A 435 -14.95 26.96 16.57
C ALA A 435 -14.91 25.48 17.03
N GLY A 436 -13.83 25.05 17.68
CA GLY A 436 -13.64 23.67 18.14
C GLY A 436 -13.21 22.71 17.05
N VAL A 437 -12.84 23.20 15.86
CA VAL A 437 -12.35 22.34 14.77
C VAL A 437 -10.85 22.11 14.95
N ARG A 438 -10.48 20.86 15.24
CA ARG A 438 -9.11 20.46 15.59
C ARG A 438 -8.05 20.84 14.57
N ILE A 439 -8.30 20.59 13.27
CA ILE A 439 -7.30 20.89 12.22
C ILE A 439 -6.90 22.37 12.21
N GLY A 440 -7.79 23.27 12.62
CA GLY A 440 -7.45 24.68 12.80
C GLY A 440 -6.43 24.91 13.92
N CYS A 441 -6.55 24.18 15.03
CA CYS A 441 -5.61 24.25 16.15
C CYS A 441 -4.26 23.61 15.79
N GLU A 442 -4.27 22.49 15.07
CA GLU A 442 -3.06 21.84 14.56
C GLU A 442 -2.33 22.73 13.56
N ASN A 443 -3.05 23.40 12.65
CA ASN A 443 -2.44 24.34 11.70
C ASN A 443 -1.80 25.56 12.37
N LEU A 444 -2.28 25.98 13.55
CA LEU A 444 -1.59 27.02 14.33
C LEU A 444 -0.19 26.55 14.79
N THR A 445 0.02 25.25 15.03
CA THR A 445 1.37 24.74 15.35
C THR A 445 2.35 24.95 14.20
N GLN A 446 1.87 24.88 12.94
CA GLN A 446 2.67 25.17 11.75
C GLN A 446 2.98 26.67 11.63
N VAL A 447 2.03 27.54 12.02
CA VAL A 447 2.28 28.99 12.11
C VAL A 447 3.42 29.28 13.09
N PHE A 448 3.45 28.61 14.24
CA PHE A 448 4.54 28.74 15.21
C PHE A 448 5.86 28.21 14.65
N ALA A 449 5.84 27.03 14.04
CA ALA A 449 7.04 26.34 13.56
C ALA A 449 7.71 27.03 12.37
N ARG A 450 6.91 27.60 11.45
CA ARG A 450 7.38 28.14 10.16
C ARG A 450 7.25 29.65 10.02
N GLY A 451 6.54 30.31 10.92
CA GLY A 451 6.41 31.76 10.98
C GLY A 451 7.11 32.36 12.19
N ASP A 452 7.10 33.68 12.27
CA ASP A 452 7.73 34.46 13.36
C ASP A 452 6.78 34.73 14.54
N ASP A 453 5.72 33.94 14.70
CA ASP A 453 4.68 34.19 15.70
C ASP A 453 4.75 33.23 16.89
N ASP A 454 5.48 33.67 17.92
CA ASP A 454 5.67 32.89 19.15
C ASP A 454 4.46 32.97 20.11
N THR A 455 3.37 33.67 19.75
CA THR A 455 2.17 33.84 20.60
C THR A 455 1.16 32.70 20.46
N VAL A 456 1.38 31.78 19.52
CA VAL A 456 0.48 30.64 19.30
C VAL A 456 0.20 29.81 20.56
N PRO A 457 1.20 29.42 21.39
CA PRO A 457 0.93 28.71 22.65
C PRO A 457 -0.04 29.47 23.57
N GLU A 458 0.09 30.79 23.64
CA GLU A 458 -0.74 31.67 24.46
C GLU A 458 -2.17 31.77 23.89
N ASP A 459 -2.32 31.76 22.56
CA ASP A 459 -3.61 31.72 21.89
C ASP A 459 -4.39 30.44 22.26
N LEU A 460 -3.70 29.29 22.27
CA LEU A 460 -4.30 28.01 22.68
C LEU A 460 -4.62 28.01 24.18
N ASP A 461 -3.71 28.52 25.03
CA ASP A 461 -3.94 28.65 26.48
C ASP A 461 -5.17 29.52 26.79
N ARG A 462 -5.41 30.58 26.01
CA ARG A 462 -6.61 31.44 26.13
C ARG A 462 -7.91 30.70 25.76
N LEU A 463 -7.87 29.77 24.81
CA LEU A 463 -9.04 28.93 24.48
C LEU A 463 -9.29 27.94 25.62
N CYS A 464 -8.23 27.34 26.16
CA CYS A 464 -8.32 26.40 27.28
C CYS A 464 -8.83 27.01 28.58
N ALA A 465 -8.46 28.26 28.86
CA ALA A 465 -8.96 28.98 30.01
C ALA A 465 -10.48 29.24 29.93
N LYS A 466 -11.05 29.30 28.73
CA LYS A 466 -12.49 29.49 28.52
C LYS A 466 -13.25 28.18 28.59
N ASP A 467 -12.68 27.13 28.00
CA ASP A 467 -13.26 25.79 28.00
C ASP A 467 -12.14 24.74 28.14
N PRO A 468 -12.02 24.07 29.31
CA PRO A 468 -10.98 23.07 29.54
C PRO A 468 -11.19 21.78 28.72
N ARG A 469 -12.34 21.62 28.04
CA ARG A 469 -12.63 20.50 27.13
C ARG A 469 -12.43 20.87 25.66
N HIS A 470 -11.98 22.08 25.37
CA HIS A 470 -11.72 22.51 24.00
C HIS A 470 -10.52 21.75 23.39
N VAL A 471 -10.59 21.37 22.11
CA VAL A 471 -9.52 20.65 21.39
C VAL A 471 -8.16 21.35 21.40
N ALA A 472 -8.16 22.69 21.51
CA ALA A 472 -6.93 23.49 21.67
C ALA A 472 -6.06 23.01 22.84
N CYS A 473 -6.67 22.49 23.91
CA CYS A 473 -5.94 22.03 25.10
C CYS A 473 -5.22 20.74 24.86
N ASP A 474 -5.82 19.86 24.07
CA ASP A 474 -5.17 18.65 23.61
C ASP A 474 -3.94 18.99 22.78
N VAL A 475 -4.12 19.79 21.72
CA VAL A 475 -3.02 20.22 20.83
C VAL A 475 -1.93 20.95 21.62
N ARG A 476 -2.31 21.80 22.58
CA ARG A 476 -1.37 22.52 23.43
C ARG A 476 -0.51 21.59 24.29
N GLU A 477 -1.10 20.53 24.83
CA GLU A 477 -0.47 19.56 25.74
C GLU A 477 0.38 18.54 24.97
N THR A 478 -0.05 18.11 23.78
CA THR A 478 0.63 17.07 22.97
C THR A 478 1.69 17.63 22.02
N THR A 479 1.65 18.93 21.70
CA THR A 479 2.68 19.54 20.83
C THR A 479 4.02 19.68 21.56
N ASN A 480 5.09 19.17 20.96
CA ASN A 480 6.46 19.35 21.44
C ASN A 480 6.99 20.75 21.07
N TRP A 481 6.52 21.78 21.78
CA TRP A 481 6.88 23.19 21.54
C TRP A 481 8.39 23.46 21.62
N ALA A 482 9.10 22.74 22.49
CA ALA A 482 10.54 22.87 22.63
C ALA A 482 11.28 22.39 21.37
N MET A 483 10.85 21.26 20.80
CA MET A 483 11.40 20.78 19.53
C MET A 483 11.07 21.74 18.39
N LEU A 484 9.82 22.21 18.29
CA LEU A 484 9.45 23.17 17.25
C LEU A 484 10.27 24.47 17.33
N ALA A 485 10.47 25.00 18.54
CA ALA A 485 11.32 26.18 18.75
C ALA A 485 12.79 25.92 18.38
N PHE A 486 13.31 24.72 18.68
CA PHE A 486 14.66 24.32 18.29
C PHE A 486 14.81 24.17 16.77
N SER A 487 13.83 23.55 16.09
CA SER A 487 13.81 23.43 14.63
C SER A 487 13.80 24.81 13.97
N LYS A 488 12.93 25.71 14.44
CA LYS A 488 12.85 27.09 13.97
C LYS A 488 14.19 27.81 14.11
N ALA A 489 14.81 27.77 15.30
CA ALA A 489 16.10 28.40 15.53
C ALA A 489 17.22 27.81 14.63
N THR A 490 17.15 26.52 14.33
CA THR A 490 18.09 25.86 13.42
C THR A 490 17.88 26.33 11.97
N ASP A 491 16.63 26.43 11.52
CA ASP A 491 16.28 26.93 10.18
C ASP A 491 16.64 28.41 10.01
N ASP A 492 16.46 29.23 11.05
CA ASP A 492 16.89 30.63 11.07
C ASP A 492 18.41 30.73 10.90
N LEU A 493 19.17 29.94 11.66
CA LEU A 493 20.64 29.90 11.56
C LEU A 493 21.09 29.44 10.16
N LEU A 494 20.44 28.44 9.58
CA LEU A 494 20.77 27.96 8.23
C LEU A 494 20.51 29.05 7.18
N ARG A 495 19.39 29.78 7.29
CA ARG A 495 19.08 30.92 6.41
C ARG A 495 20.06 32.08 6.58
N GLU A 496 20.51 32.36 7.79
CA GLU A 496 21.56 33.36 8.05
C GLU A 496 22.88 32.96 7.37
N VAL A 497 23.28 31.69 7.50
CA VAL A 497 24.49 31.16 6.85
C VAL A 497 24.37 31.21 5.33
N GLU A 498 23.24 30.81 4.75
CA GLU A 498 22.99 30.91 3.30
C GLU A 498 23.03 32.36 2.82
N HIS A 499 22.40 33.28 3.56
CA HIS A 499 22.41 34.70 3.23
C HIS A 499 23.81 35.32 3.33
N ASP A 500 24.62 34.90 4.30
CA ASP A 500 26.01 35.35 4.44
C ASP A 500 26.90 34.82 3.32
N LEU A 501 26.72 33.55 2.92
CA LEU A 501 27.43 32.95 1.78
C LEU A 501 27.05 33.62 0.44
N ASP A 502 25.77 33.92 0.23
CA ASP A 502 25.29 34.66 -0.95
C ASP A 502 25.69 36.14 -0.93
N GLY A 503 25.75 36.74 0.27
CA GLY A 503 26.16 38.12 0.50
C GLY A 503 27.65 38.33 0.22
N ASP A 504 28.50 37.38 0.59
CA ASP A 504 29.93 37.41 0.29
C ASP A 504 30.22 37.09 -1.17
N ALA A 505 29.48 36.16 -1.80
CA ALA A 505 29.54 35.93 -3.25
C ALA A 505 29.17 37.18 -4.08
N ARG A 506 28.27 38.03 -3.59
CA ARG A 506 27.91 39.32 -4.23
C ARG A 506 28.90 40.45 -3.99
N LYS A 507 29.65 40.43 -2.87
CA LYS A 507 30.74 41.39 -2.61
C LYS A 507 31.99 41.10 -3.45
N ASP A 508 32.20 39.84 -3.82
CA ASP A 508 33.31 39.41 -4.68
C ASP A 508 32.99 39.48 -6.19
N ALA A 509 31.78 39.90 -6.57
CA ALA A 509 31.44 40.18 -7.96
C ALA A 509 32.10 41.51 -8.41
N PRO A 510 32.91 41.53 -9.49
CA PRO A 510 33.55 42.77 -9.93
C PRO A 510 32.48 43.78 -10.38
N GLN A 511 32.48 44.98 -9.78
CA GLN A 511 31.68 46.11 -10.25
C GLN A 511 32.10 46.44 -11.69
N LYS A 512 31.15 46.40 -12.63
CA LYS A 512 31.32 46.85 -14.01
C LYS A 512 30.84 48.28 -14.18
#